data_AF-A0A9N8MS66-F1
#
_entry.id   AF-A0A9N8MS66-F1
#
_cell.length_a   1.000
_cell.length_b   1.000
_cell.length_c   1.000
_cell.angle_alpha   90.00
_cell.angle_beta   90.00
_cell.angle_gamma   90.00
#
_symmetry.space_group_name_H-M   'P 1'
#
loop_
_entity.id
_entity.type
_entity.pdbx_description
1 polymer ?
#
loop_
_entity_poly.entity_id
_entity_poly.type
_entity_poly.pdbx_seq_one_letter_code
_entity_poly.pdbx_strand_id
1 'polypeptide(L)'
;MVTRRPNIVIAISIVLASAILAIAVWVLAQMRDDALRRAQDSVFNVSLLVERDVSRNLEIYDLSLRAVIEGLKQAGVLDLPPAIRQMVLFDGSASAKDLGSMFVLDTAGNVVFDSQAMPPRRLNLADRDYFQVQRDSPNVGLYVSHPFAPKVNTKDVSIALSRRISRPDGSFGGVVVGTMRLTYFRHLFAGMNLGAGGSMALMLSDGTMLMRRPYDPKIIGLNLTGTANYSRFTEQPSGDFFGTAAIDGVERWYAFRHIDMYPLILDVALSTRDIYVEWRHRAWIIGILIAALDVAIIALAILFSQQLRQRRAAEEELRVLARTDGLTGLNNRRTFEEQAEEEWRRAQRNGWPLSMLLIDVDSFKGFNDLYGHSAGDDALIAVARCIGQSVRRPGDTAARYGGEEFAVLLPDTDETGAGVIAEKIRSAVQALELRHVASSHHVLTISIGIACTGSQVFATSRALVNAADEALYEAKDAGRNRALCYPVAARAVRQSVVTSPAQ
;
A
#
# COMPACT_ATOMS: atom_id res chain seq x y z
N MET A 1 -0.40 -27.81 -2.10
CA MET A 1 -1.56 -27.35 -2.92
C MET A 1 -1.25 -26.07 -3.70
N VAL A 2 -0.66 -25.04 -3.06
CA VAL A 2 -0.31 -23.74 -3.70
C VAL A 2 0.66 -23.88 -4.87
N THR A 3 1.62 -24.81 -4.80
CA THR A 3 2.58 -25.00 -5.89
C THR A 3 1.89 -25.36 -7.21
N ARG A 4 0.78 -26.12 -7.21
CA ARG A 4 0.16 -26.62 -8.45
C ARG A 4 -0.44 -25.51 -9.35
N ARG A 5 -0.75 -24.33 -8.82
CA ARG A 5 -1.36 -23.23 -9.61
C ARG A 5 -0.56 -21.93 -9.47
N PRO A 6 0.36 -21.63 -10.40
CA PRO A 6 1.22 -20.45 -10.35
C PRO A 6 0.45 -19.11 -10.32
N ASN A 7 -0.81 -19.10 -10.75
CA ASN A 7 -1.69 -17.92 -10.69
C ASN A 7 -2.19 -17.61 -9.27
N ILE A 8 -2.24 -18.62 -8.39
CA ILE A 8 -2.65 -18.42 -6.99
C ILE A 8 -1.60 -17.60 -6.24
N VAL A 9 -0.32 -17.79 -6.53
CA VAL A 9 0.77 -17.03 -5.90
C VAL A 9 0.62 -15.54 -6.22
N ILE A 10 0.39 -15.21 -7.49
CA ILE A 10 0.18 -13.81 -7.92
C ILE A 10 -1.07 -13.23 -7.25
N ALA A 11 -2.18 -13.98 -7.21
CA ALA A 11 -3.40 -13.53 -6.57
C ALA A 11 -3.20 -13.24 -5.07
N ILE A 12 -2.50 -14.11 -4.34
CA ILE A 12 -2.16 -13.91 -2.92
C ILE A 12 -1.30 -12.65 -2.75
N SER A 13 -0.29 -12.44 -3.61
CA SER A 13 0.56 -11.25 -3.56
C SER A 13 -0.21 -9.96 -3.82
N ILE A 14 -1.17 -9.97 -4.75
CA ILE A 14 -2.05 -8.81 -5.00
C ILE A 14 -2.94 -8.53 -3.79
N VAL A 15 -3.51 -9.57 -3.17
CA VAL A 15 -4.33 -9.41 -1.95
C VAL A 15 -3.49 -8.84 -0.80
N LEU A 16 -2.26 -9.33 -0.62
CA LEU A 16 -1.36 -8.84 0.41
C LEU A 16 -0.96 -7.37 0.18
N ALA A 17 -0.58 -7.01 -1.05
CA ALA A 17 -0.25 -5.63 -1.44
C ALA A 17 -1.46 -4.70 -1.20
N SER A 18 -2.66 -5.13 -1.58
CA SER A 18 -3.89 -4.37 -1.36
C SER A 18 -4.18 -4.15 0.14
N ALA A 19 -3.92 -5.16 0.97
CA ALA A 19 -4.08 -5.04 2.43
C ALA A 19 -3.07 -4.07 3.04
N ILE A 20 -1.80 -4.11 2.62
CA ILE A 20 -0.76 -3.16 3.05
C ILE A 20 -1.14 -1.74 2.67
N LEU A 21 -1.56 -1.53 1.42
CA LEU A 21 -2.03 -0.23 0.93
C LEU A 21 -3.23 0.28 1.74
N ALA A 22 -4.21 -0.58 2.01
CA ALA A 22 -5.40 -0.21 2.79
C ALA A 22 -5.05 0.23 4.21
N ILE A 23 -4.17 -0.53 4.89
CA ILE A 23 -3.68 -0.17 6.24
C ILE A 23 -2.97 1.18 6.20
N ALA A 24 -2.12 1.42 5.20
CA ALA A 24 -1.38 2.65 5.09
C ALA A 24 -2.27 3.87 4.80
N VAL A 25 -3.26 3.73 3.92
CA VAL A 25 -4.26 4.77 3.66
C VAL A 25 -5.02 5.09 4.95
N TRP A 26 -5.41 4.06 5.72
CA TRP A 26 -6.08 4.23 7.00
C TRP A 26 -5.19 4.98 8.02
N VAL A 27 -3.93 4.58 8.17
CA VAL A 27 -2.96 5.26 9.05
C VAL A 27 -2.76 6.72 8.62
N LEU A 28 -2.61 6.98 7.31
CA LEU A 28 -2.46 8.34 6.79
C LEU A 28 -3.71 9.19 7.02
N ALA A 29 -4.92 8.62 6.92
CA ALA A 29 -6.15 9.30 7.26
C ALA A 29 -6.20 9.65 8.76
N GLN A 30 -5.86 8.69 9.63
CA GLN A 30 -5.80 8.91 11.07
C GLN A 30 -4.79 10.01 11.43
N MET A 31 -3.60 10.01 10.82
CA MET A 31 -2.58 11.04 11.03
C MET A 31 -3.03 12.43 10.60
N ARG A 32 -3.90 12.52 9.58
CA ARG A 32 -4.50 13.79 9.15
C ARG A 32 -5.45 14.33 10.21
N ASP A 33 -6.30 13.48 10.76
CA ASP A 33 -7.23 13.87 11.82
C ASP A 33 -6.48 14.25 13.11
N ASP A 34 -5.41 13.54 13.44
CA ASP A 34 -4.53 13.85 14.58
C ASP A 34 -3.78 15.17 14.39
N ALA A 35 -3.43 15.55 13.15
CA ALA A 35 -2.85 16.85 12.86
C ALA A 35 -3.86 17.97 13.11
N LEU A 36 -5.12 17.79 12.70
CA LEU A 36 -6.18 18.76 12.94
C LEU A 36 -6.50 18.90 14.43
N ARG A 37 -6.69 17.79 15.15
CA ARG A 37 -6.96 17.79 16.60
C ARG A 37 -5.86 18.52 17.38
N ARG A 38 -4.58 18.23 17.09
CA ARG A 38 -3.46 18.92 17.73
C ARG A 38 -3.44 20.42 17.44
N ALA A 39 -3.78 20.82 16.22
CA ALA A 39 -3.91 22.23 15.86
C ALA A 39 -5.04 22.91 16.64
N GLN A 40 -6.21 22.26 16.74
CA GLN A 40 -7.35 22.73 17.53
C GLN A 40 -6.96 22.95 19.00
N ASP A 41 -6.39 21.93 19.64
CA ASP A 41 -5.98 22.00 21.05
C ASP A 41 -4.93 23.09 21.28
N SER A 42 -3.95 23.20 20.38
CA SER A 42 -2.90 24.22 20.47
C SER A 42 -3.45 25.63 20.38
N VAL A 43 -4.30 25.91 19.40
CA VAL A 43 -4.91 27.24 19.20
C VAL A 43 -5.84 27.59 20.37
N PHE A 44 -6.64 26.63 20.83
CA PHE A 44 -7.54 26.84 21.96
C PHE A 44 -6.77 27.20 23.24
N ASN A 45 -5.70 26.45 23.56
CA ASN A 45 -4.86 26.71 24.72
C ASN A 45 -4.14 28.05 24.63
N VAL A 46 -3.63 28.40 23.45
CA VAL A 46 -2.99 29.71 23.21
C VAL A 46 -3.99 30.84 23.36
N SER A 47 -5.19 30.72 22.78
CA SER A 47 -6.25 31.74 22.91
C SER A 47 -6.63 31.98 24.37
N LEU A 48 -6.75 30.91 25.17
CA LEU A 48 -7.10 30.99 26.59
C LEU A 48 -5.99 31.65 27.42
N LEU A 49 -4.72 31.34 27.14
CA LEU A 49 -3.59 31.96 27.84
C LEU A 49 -3.53 33.47 27.59
N VAL A 50 -3.71 33.88 26.33
CA VAL A 50 -3.63 35.28 25.93
C VAL A 50 -4.85 36.06 26.42
N GLU A 51 -6.04 35.48 26.33
CA GLU A 51 -7.26 36.07 26.90
C GLU A 51 -7.07 36.37 28.40
N ARG A 52 -6.59 35.39 29.18
CA ARG A 52 -6.30 35.57 30.61
C ARG A 52 -5.25 36.63 30.89
N ASP A 53 -4.18 36.69 30.09
CA ASP A 53 -3.14 37.70 30.25
C ASP A 53 -3.66 39.11 29.94
N VAL A 54 -4.39 39.27 28.84
CA VAL A 54 -4.98 40.55 28.44
C VAL A 54 -6.03 41.00 29.47
N SER A 55 -6.94 40.11 29.86
CA SER A 55 -7.98 40.38 30.86
C SER A 55 -7.37 40.85 32.18
N ARG A 56 -6.36 40.12 32.69
CA ARG A 56 -5.65 40.48 33.93
C ARG A 56 -4.93 41.82 33.83
N ASN A 57 -4.26 42.11 32.71
CA ASN A 57 -3.53 43.37 32.54
C ASN A 57 -4.50 44.56 32.42
N LEU A 58 -5.65 44.38 31.75
CA LEU A 58 -6.70 45.39 31.71
C LEU A 58 -7.34 45.59 33.09
N GLU A 59 -7.53 44.54 33.87
CA GLU A 59 -8.05 44.63 35.24
C GLU A 59 -7.11 45.41 36.16
N ILE A 60 -5.81 45.10 36.11
CA ILE A 60 -4.79 45.85 36.87
C ILE A 60 -4.84 47.33 36.47
N TYR A 61 -4.95 47.62 35.18
CA TYR A 61 -5.01 49.00 34.71
C TYR A 61 -6.29 49.71 35.14
N ASP A 62 -7.42 49.01 35.12
CA ASP A 62 -8.71 49.50 35.60
C ASP A 62 -8.67 49.85 37.10
N LEU A 63 -8.05 48.99 37.91
CA LEU A 63 -7.85 49.22 39.33
C LEU A 63 -7.02 50.48 39.59
N SER A 64 -5.96 50.72 38.81
CA SER A 64 -5.15 51.94 38.92
C SER A 64 -5.97 53.20 38.60
N LEU A 65 -6.85 53.16 37.58
CA LEU A 65 -7.74 54.29 37.27
C LEU A 65 -8.72 54.55 38.40
N ARG A 66 -9.30 53.51 39.00
CA ARG A 66 -10.20 53.64 40.16
C ARG A 66 -9.45 54.19 41.38
N ALA A 67 -8.20 53.77 41.61
CA ALA A 67 -7.38 54.28 42.70
C ALA A 67 -7.12 55.79 42.57
N VAL A 68 -6.85 56.29 41.35
CA VAL A 68 -6.75 57.74 41.09
C VAL A 68 -8.06 58.45 41.42
N ILE A 69 -9.21 57.91 40.99
CA ILE A 69 -10.54 58.50 41.27
C ILE A 69 -10.81 58.57 42.77
N GLU A 70 -10.54 57.49 43.51
CA GLU A 70 -10.74 57.45 44.95
C GLU A 70 -9.75 58.37 45.69
N GLY A 71 -8.49 58.42 45.25
CA GLY A 71 -7.49 59.34 45.78
C GLY A 71 -7.89 60.82 45.62
N LEU A 72 -8.52 61.18 44.50
CA LEU A 72 -9.02 62.55 44.28
C LEU A 72 -10.21 62.92 45.18
N LYS A 73 -10.94 61.94 45.73
CA LYS A 73 -12.04 62.17 46.67
C LYS A 73 -11.57 62.32 48.12
N GLN A 74 -10.35 61.88 48.44
CA GLN A 74 -9.82 61.95 49.79
C GLN A 74 -9.50 63.40 50.19
N ALA A 75 -10.00 63.82 51.35
CA ALA A 75 -9.75 65.14 51.89
C ALA A 75 -8.24 65.37 52.12
N GLY A 76 -7.73 66.55 51.75
CA GLY A 76 -6.33 66.95 51.92
C GLY A 76 -5.36 66.48 50.83
N VAL A 77 -5.75 65.54 49.95
CA VAL A 77 -4.85 65.07 48.86
C VAL A 77 -4.51 66.19 47.87
N LEU A 78 -5.48 67.06 47.56
CA LEU A 78 -5.27 68.19 46.66
C LEU A 78 -4.33 69.27 47.26
N ASP A 79 -4.26 69.36 48.59
CA ASP A 79 -3.43 70.34 49.32
C ASP A 79 -1.96 69.89 49.48
N LEU A 80 -1.67 68.61 49.18
CA LEU A 80 -0.31 68.07 49.24
C LEU A 80 0.63 68.78 48.24
N PRO A 81 1.93 68.90 48.57
CA PRO A 81 2.95 69.35 47.62
C PRO A 81 2.89 68.52 46.33
N PRO A 82 3.12 69.13 45.14
CA PRO A 82 2.91 68.46 43.86
C PRO A 82 3.59 67.08 43.73
N ALA A 83 4.80 66.92 44.28
CA ALA A 83 5.54 65.66 44.24
C ALA A 83 4.87 64.54 45.05
N ILE A 84 4.44 64.84 46.28
CA ILE A 84 3.76 63.88 47.15
C ILE A 84 2.38 63.56 46.58
N ARG A 85 1.65 64.56 46.09
CA ARG A 85 0.35 64.37 45.45
C ARG A 85 0.42 63.42 44.26
N GLN A 86 1.43 63.56 43.40
CA GLN A 86 1.61 62.64 42.27
C GLN A 86 1.92 61.21 42.74
N MET A 87 2.77 61.03 43.75
CA MET A 87 3.08 59.70 44.31
C MET A 87 1.87 59.04 44.96
N VAL A 88 0.96 59.82 45.55
CA VAL A 88 -0.26 59.31 46.17
C VAL A 88 -1.33 58.99 45.13
N LEU A 89 -1.48 59.83 44.10
CA LEU A 89 -2.49 59.64 43.06
C LEU A 89 -2.13 58.54 42.06
N PHE A 90 -0.86 58.46 41.66
CA PHE A 90 -0.40 57.49 40.68
C PHE A 90 0.54 56.51 41.39
N ASP A 91 0.05 55.29 41.57
CA ASP A 91 0.92 54.21 42.02
C ASP A 91 2.01 53.91 40.97
N GLY A 92 3.06 53.19 41.37
CA GLY A 92 4.16 52.82 40.46
C GLY A 92 3.71 52.01 39.24
N SER A 93 2.49 51.45 39.24
CA SER A 93 1.92 50.74 38.09
C SER A 93 1.75 51.64 36.86
N ALA A 94 1.58 52.95 37.05
CA ALA A 94 1.54 53.96 35.99
C ALA A 94 2.87 54.17 35.25
N SER A 95 3.93 53.45 35.64
CA SER A 95 5.27 53.52 35.05
C SER A 95 5.72 52.24 34.34
N ALA A 96 4.85 51.22 34.22
CA ALA A 96 5.21 49.97 33.55
C ALA A 96 5.59 50.21 32.08
N LYS A 97 6.56 49.43 31.60
CA LYS A 97 7.32 49.67 30.36
C LYS A 97 6.48 49.92 29.10
N ASP A 98 5.28 49.36 28.99
CA ASP A 98 4.38 49.52 27.85
C ASP A 98 3.08 50.29 28.15
N LEU A 99 2.83 50.58 29.41
CA LEU A 99 1.79 51.52 29.82
C LEU A 99 2.29 52.93 29.46
N GLY A 100 1.40 53.73 28.86
CA GLY A 100 1.63 55.12 28.58
C GLY A 100 1.29 56.00 29.79
N SER A 101 1.20 57.30 29.57
CA SER A 101 0.83 58.25 30.63
C SER A 101 -0.61 58.05 31.06
N MET A 102 -0.85 58.23 32.36
CA MET A 102 -2.18 58.44 32.94
C MET A 102 -2.41 59.93 33.14
N PHE A 103 -3.62 60.37 32.83
CA PHE A 103 -4.04 61.76 32.95
C PHE A 103 -5.33 61.86 33.73
N VAL A 104 -5.46 62.95 34.47
CA VAL A 104 -6.74 63.42 34.98
C VAL A 104 -7.12 64.63 34.15
N LEU A 105 -8.31 64.60 33.57
CA LEU A 105 -8.87 65.64 32.72
C LEU A 105 -9.98 66.38 33.46
N ASP A 106 -9.99 67.71 33.37
CA ASP A 106 -11.11 68.52 33.88
C ASP A 106 -12.36 68.40 32.98
N THR A 107 -13.42 69.13 33.32
CA THR A 107 -14.68 69.11 32.55
C THR A 107 -14.58 69.69 31.15
N ALA A 108 -13.51 70.44 30.85
CA ALA A 108 -13.22 70.98 29.53
C ALA A 108 -12.20 70.13 28.75
N GLY A 109 -11.73 69.02 29.33
CA GLY A 109 -10.76 68.10 28.73
C GLY A 109 -9.31 68.54 28.86
N ASN A 110 -8.98 69.53 29.70
CA ASN A 110 -7.60 69.91 29.95
C ASN A 110 -6.93 68.95 30.95
N VAL A 111 -5.68 68.61 30.69
CA VAL A 111 -4.87 67.80 31.60
C VAL A 111 -4.54 68.59 32.87
N VAL A 112 -5.05 68.13 34.03
CA VAL A 112 -4.80 68.72 35.35
C VAL A 112 -3.80 67.92 36.18
N PHE A 113 -3.73 66.61 35.97
CA PHE A 113 -2.69 65.74 36.55
C PHE A 113 -2.10 64.83 35.47
N ASP A 114 -0.81 64.55 35.57
CA ASP A 114 -0.03 63.79 34.61
C ASP A 114 0.92 62.87 35.36
N SER A 115 0.84 61.56 35.10
CA SER A 115 1.66 60.58 35.82
C SER A 115 3.15 60.61 35.43
N GLN A 116 3.50 61.25 34.31
CA GLN A 116 4.84 61.20 33.71
C GLN A 116 5.51 62.58 33.59
N ALA A 117 4.82 63.68 33.91
CA ALA A 117 5.38 65.03 33.79
C ALA A 117 4.95 65.96 34.94
N MET A 118 5.93 66.72 35.45
CA MET A 118 5.75 67.76 36.46
C MET A 118 6.49 69.04 36.05
N PRO A 119 5.79 70.17 35.83
CA PRO A 119 4.32 70.33 35.89
C PRO A 119 3.58 69.53 34.80
N PRO A 120 2.25 69.29 34.94
CA PRO A 120 1.46 68.59 33.94
C PRO A 120 1.57 69.22 32.55
N ARG A 121 1.63 68.38 31.51
CA ARG A 121 1.71 68.86 30.12
C ARG A 121 0.43 69.62 29.76
N ARG A 122 0.58 70.78 29.11
CA ARG A 122 -0.54 71.60 28.65
C ARG A 122 -1.17 70.99 27.39
N LEU A 123 -2.13 70.10 27.59
CA LEU A 123 -2.84 69.39 26.54
C LEU A 123 -4.35 69.48 26.78
N ASN A 124 -5.12 69.65 25.71
CA ASN A 124 -6.55 69.46 25.71
C ASN A 124 -6.89 68.20 24.91
N LEU A 125 -7.71 67.32 25.50
CA LEU A 125 -8.10 66.01 24.97
C LEU A 125 -9.63 65.87 24.84
N ALA A 126 -10.36 66.98 24.79
CA ALA A 126 -11.82 66.97 24.66
C ALA A 126 -12.32 66.44 23.29
N ASP A 127 -11.44 66.45 22.29
CA ASP A 127 -11.65 65.91 20.94
C ASP A 127 -11.61 64.38 20.88
N ARG A 128 -11.17 63.72 21.96
CA ARG A 128 -10.98 62.27 21.98
C ARG A 128 -12.27 61.53 22.32
N ASP A 129 -12.47 60.39 21.67
CA ASP A 129 -13.65 59.54 21.81
C ASP A 129 -13.89 59.13 23.28
N TYR A 130 -12.84 58.70 23.99
CA TYR A 130 -12.93 58.32 25.39
C TYR A 130 -13.37 59.47 26.32
N PHE A 131 -13.08 60.73 25.96
CA PHE A 131 -13.54 61.87 26.74
C PHE A 131 -15.02 62.14 26.48
N GLN A 132 -15.41 62.16 25.20
CA GLN A 132 -16.78 62.41 24.77
C GLN A 132 -17.73 61.34 25.32
N VAL A 133 -17.37 60.06 25.19
CA VAL A 133 -18.16 58.94 25.70
C VAL A 133 -18.37 59.03 27.22
N GLN A 134 -17.32 59.32 28.00
CA GLN A 134 -17.44 59.44 29.46
C GLN A 134 -18.17 60.71 29.92
N ARG A 135 -18.13 61.79 29.11
CA ARG A 135 -18.89 63.02 29.36
C ARG A 135 -20.38 62.81 29.09
N ASP A 136 -20.69 62.23 27.94
CA ASP A 136 -22.04 62.19 27.38
C ASP A 136 -22.85 61.00 27.93
N SER A 137 -22.19 59.98 28.49
CA SER A 137 -22.84 58.79 29.06
C SER A 137 -22.35 58.51 30.49
N PRO A 138 -23.22 58.64 31.52
CA PRO A 138 -22.79 58.55 32.92
C PRO A 138 -22.44 57.13 33.42
N ASN A 139 -22.91 56.08 32.73
CA ASN A 139 -22.86 54.69 33.20
C ASN A 139 -22.05 53.76 32.28
N VAL A 140 -21.07 54.29 31.53
CA VAL A 140 -20.25 53.47 30.60
C VAL A 140 -19.33 52.50 31.36
N GLY A 141 -18.94 52.84 32.58
CA GLY A 141 -17.92 52.08 33.31
C GLY A 141 -16.54 52.32 32.72
N LEU A 142 -15.76 51.25 32.53
CA LEU A 142 -14.48 51.35 31.82
C LEU A 142 -14.76 51.41 30.32
N TYR A 143 -14.22 52.43 29.66
CA TYR A 143 -14.28 52.54 28.21
C TYR A 143 -12.91 52.29 27.59
N VAL A 144 -12.86 51.42 26.58
CA VAL A 144 -11.69 51.16 25.73
C VAL A 144 -11.91 51.90 24.41
N SER A 145 -11.03 52.84 24.09
CA SER A 145 -11.13 53.66 22.87
C SER A 145 -10.62 52.97 21.62
N HIS A 146 -10.98 53.56 20.48
CA HIS A 146 -10.40 53.25 19.19
C HIS A 146 -8.90 53.57 19.15
N PRO A 147 -8.12 52.91 18.29
CA PRO A 147 -6.70 53.19 18.18
C PRO A 147 -6.46 54.62 17.69
N PHE A 148 -5.58 55.36 18.37
CA PHE A 148 -5.25 56.74 18.03
C PHE A 148 -3.75 57.02 18.13
N ALA A 149 -3.28 58.00 17.37
CA ALA A 149 -1.94 58.57 17.55
C ALA A 149 -1.94 59.56 18.74
N PRO A 150 -1.15 59.32 19.79
CA PRO A 150 -1.05 60.23 20.94
C PRO A 150 -0.54 61.62 20.54
N LYS A 151 -1.02 62.68 21.22
CA LYS A 151 -0.56 64.07 20.96
C LYS A 151 0.90 64.30 21.42
N VAL A 152 1.40 63.48 22.34
CA VAL A 152 2.74 63.64 22.94
C VAL A 152 3.80 62.79 22.23
N ASN A 153 3.46 61.56 21.84
CA ASN A 153 4.34 60.67 21.07
C ASN A 153 3.53 60.12 19.90
N THR A 154 3.69 60.72 18.72
CA THR A 154 2.94 60.37 17.51
C THR A 154 3.43 59.11 16.82
N LYS A 155 4.55 58.52 17.27
CA LYS A 155 5.17 57.36 16.59
C LYS A 155 4.43 56.05 16.86
N ASP A 156 3.89 55.89 18.07
CA ASP A 156 3.26 54.64 18.50
C ASP A 156 1.77 54.85 18.68
N VAL A 157 0.97 54.06 17.93
CA VAL A 157 -0.49 54.04 18.08
C VAL A 157 -0.83 53.44 19.46
N SER A 158 -1.79 54.05 20.13
CA SER A 158 -2.24 53.65 21.46
C SER A 158 -3.74 53.49 21.49
N ILE A 159 -4.20 52.75 22.49
CA ILE A 159 -5.57 52.81 22.98
C ILE A 159 -5.58 53.52 24.32
N ALA A 160 -6.74 54.00 24.74
CA ALA A 160 -6.95 54.56 26.05
C ALA A 160 -8.06 53.83 26.78
N LEU A 161 -7.80 53.58 28.06
CA LEU A 161 -8.77 53.10 29.04
C LEU A 161 -9.18 54.28 29.88
N SER A 162 -10.48 54.55 29.98
CA SER A 162 -11.00 55.74 30.65
C SER A 162 -12.16 55.44 31.58
N ARG A 163 -12.31 56.28 32.60
CA ARG A 163 -13.46 56.30 33.51
C ARG A 163 -13.90 57.72 33.80
N ARG A 164 -15.21 57.90 33.91
CA ARG A 164 -15.85 59.14 34.35
C ARG A 164 -15.52 59.44 35.81
N ILE A 165 -15.12 60.68 36.07
CA ILE A 165 -15.12 61.25 37.42
C ILE A 165 -16.48 61.89 37.62
N SER A 166 -17.24 61.39 38.58
CA SER A 166 -18.55 61.96 38.96
C SER A 166 -18.38 62.82 40.20
N ARG A 167 -18.96 64.02 40.19
CA ARG A 167 -19.11 64.83 41.40
C ARG A 167 -20.11 64.17 42.37
N PRO A 168 -20.14 64.57 43.66
CA PRO A 168 -21.10 64.03 44.64
C PRO A 168 -22.57 64.18 44.21
N ASP A 169 -22.89 65.21 43.42
CA ASP A 169 -24.21 65.46 42.84
C ASP A 169 -24.52 64.64 41.56
N GLY A 170 -23.59 63.77 41.13
CA GLY A 170 -23.69 62.97 39.91
C GLY A 170 -23.29 63.71 38.62
N SER A 171 -23.06 65.02 38.67
CA SER A 171 -22.62 65.81 37.52
C SER A 171 -21.22 65.38 37.04
N PHE A 172 -20.92 65.67 35.77
CA PHE A 172 -19.64 65.31 35.17
C PHE A 172 -18.50 66.13 35.78
N GLY A 173 -17.57 65.47 36.48
CA GLY A 173 -16.42 66.08 37.13
C GLY A 173 -15.12 66.02 36.33
N GLY A 174 -15.09 65.27 35.22
CA GLY A 174 -13.89 65.06 34.41
C GLY A 174 -13.70 63.58 34.05
N VAL A 175 -12.50 63.22 33.61
CA VAL A 175 -12.15 61.85 33.18
C VAL A 175 -10.77 61.48 33.70
N VAL A 176 -10.63 60.29 34.27
CA VAL A 176 -9.31 59.66 34.43
C VAL A 176 -9.07 58.75 33.24
N VAL A 177 -7.93 58.89 32.59
CA VAL A 177 -7.57 58.13 31.40
C VAL A 177 -6.14 57.62 31.50
N GLY A 178 -5.96 56.34 31.20
CA GLY A 178 -4.66 55.72 31.02
C GLY A 178 -4.46 55.34 29.56
N THR A 179 -3.28 55.64 29.01
CA THR A 179 -2.93 55.24 27.64
C THR A 179 -2.13 53.94 27.63
N MET A 180 -2.40 53.06 26.68
CA MET A 180 -1.67 51.81 26.49
C MET A 180 -1.18 51.74 25.05
N ARG A 181 0.13 51.57 24.87
CA ARG A 181 0.71 51.47 23.52
C ARG A 181 0.39 50.11 22.93
N LEU A 182 0.00 50.09 21.66
CA LEU A 182 -0.25 48.85 20.95
C LEU A 182 1.02 47.99 20.77
N THR A 183 2.21 48.57 20.98
CA THR A 183 3.47 47.82 21.03
C THR A 183 3.47 46.71 22.09
N TYR A 184 2.73 46.90 23.19
CA TYR A 184 2.50 45.86 24.20
C TYR A 184 1.96 44.57 23.55
N PHE A 185 0.81 44.66 22.87
CA PHE A 185 0.18 43.53 22.21
C PHE A 185 1.06 42.99 21.07
N ARG A 186 1.79 43.86 20.37
CA ARG A 186 2.75 43.42 19.35
C ARG A 186 3.84 42.53 19.93
N HIS A 187 4.40 42.89 21.09
CA HIS A 187 5.40 42.09 21.78
C HIS A 187 4.81 40.80 22.36
N LEU A 188 3.62 40.88 22.96
CA LEU A 188 2.88 39.72 23.45
C LEU A 188 2.66 38.70 22.32
N PHE A 189 2.24 39.15 21.14
CA PHE A 189 1.95 38.27 20.00
C PHE A 189 3.22 37.74 19.32
N ALA A 190 4.31 38.51 19.32
CA ALA A 190 5.58 38.12 18.72
C ALA A 190 6.23 36.92 19.44
N GLY A 191 5.96 36.74 20.74
CA GLY A 191 6.46 35.62 21.53
C GLY A 191 5.86 34.25 21.18
N MET A 192 4.79 34.21 20.38
CA MET A 192 4.07 32.97 20.07
C MET A 192 4.41 32.44 18.69
N ASN A 193 4.71 31.15 18.57
CA ASN A 193 4.96 30.51 17.29
C ASN A 193 3.68 29.91 16.71
N LEU A 194 3.15 30.51 15.64
CA LEU A 194 1.90 30.09 14.97
C LEU A 194 2.15 29.58 13.54
N GLY A 195 3.40 29.27 13.17
CA GLY A 195 3.76 28.98 11.79
C GLY A 195 3.79 30.22 10.88
N ALA A 196 4.12 30.02 9.60
CA ALA A 196 4.32 31.12 8.65
C ALA A 196 3.00 31.73 8.14
N GLY A 197 1.94 30.92 8.05
CA GLY A 197 0.60 31.36 7.66
C GLY A 197 -0.34 31.62 8.83
N GLY A 198 0.10 31.41 10.07
CA GLY A 198 -0.70 31.69 11.26
C GLY A 198 -0.94 33.18 11.48
N SER A 199 -2.05 33.49 12.14
CA SER A 199 -2.39 34.85 12.54
C SER A 199 -2.92 34.91 13.96
N MET A 200 -2.79 36.07 14.57
CA MET A 200 -3.45 36.40 15.83
C MET A 200 -3.92 37.83 15.74
N ALA A 201 -5.12 38.13 16.20
CA ALA A 201 -5.65 39.48 16.19
C ALA A 201 -6.45 39.79 17.45
N LEU A 202 -6.40 41.07 17.83
CA LEU A 202 -7.21 41.67 18.87
C LEU A 202 -8.03 42.78 18.21
N MET A 203 -9.33 42.75 18.40
CA MET A 203 -10.26 43.75 17.87
C MET A 203 -11.26 44.17 18.94
N LEU A 204 -11.85 45.35 18.76
CA LEU A 204 -13.02 45.76 19.53
C LEU A 204 -14.25 44.95 19.11
N SER A 205 -15.23 44.84 20.01
CA SER A 205 -16.52 44.18 19.73
C SER A 205 -17.34 44.85 18.62
N ASP A 206 -16.93 46.03 18.14
CA ASP A 206 -17.51 46.72 16.97
C ASP A 206 -16.79 46.40 15.64
N GLY A 207 -15.79 45.51 15.68
CA GLY A 207 -15.02 45.07 14.53
C GLY A 207 -13.78 45.90 14.22
N THR A 208 -13.46 46.92 15.01
CA THR A 208 -12.24 47.72 14.81
C THR A 208 -10.99 46.95 15.22
N MET A 209 -10.06 46.74 14.29
CA MET A 209 -8.79 46.05 14.54
C MET A 209 -7.87 46.87 15.46
N LEU A 210 -7.44 46.29 16.58
CA LEU A 210 -6.47 46.92 17.49
C LEU A 210 -5.05 46.43 17.26
N MET A 211 -4.86 45.13 17.08
CA MET A 211 -3.53 44.54 16.84
C MET A 211 -3.65 43.27 16.03
N ARG A 212 -2.66 43.01 15.18
CA ARG A 212 -2.54 41.76 14.42
C ARG A 212 -1.09 41.29 14.35
N ARG A 213 -0.91 39.97 14.30
CA ARG A 213 0.28 39.31 13.79
C ARG A 213 -0.08 38.48 12.55
N PRO A 214 0.68 38.56 11.44
CA PRO A 214 1.79 39.49 11.17
C PRO A 214 1.36 40.95 11.27
N TYR A 215 2.26 41.82 11.75
CA TYR A 215 1.94 43.24 11.95
C TYR A 215 1.91 43.99 10.62
N ASP A 216 0.78 44.63 10.33
CA ASP A 216 0.62 45.58 9.24
C ASP A 216 -0.07 46.85 9.78
N PRO A 217 0.60 48.01 9.76
CA PRO A 217 0.03 49.26 10.27
C PRO A 217 -1.22 49.71 9.50
N LYS A 218 -1.42 49.28 8.24
CA LYS A 218 -2.59 49.66 7.43
C LYS A 218 -3.89 49.00 7.89
N ILE A 219 -3.78 47.89 8.62
CA ILE A 219 -4.93 47.12 9.10
C ILE A 219 -5.39 47.66 10.45
N ILE A 220 -4.52 48.33 11.22
CA ILE A 220 -4.88 48.88 12.54
C ILE A 220 -5.93 49.98 12.36
N GLY A 221 -7.04 49.87 13.08
CA GLY A 221 -8.20 50.77 12.98
C GLY A 221 -9.19 50.41 11.87
N LEU A 222 -8.89 49.41 11.03
CA LEU A 222 -9.83 48.95 10.00
C LEU A 222 -11.01 48.22 10.67
N ASN A 223 -12.22 48.54 10.23
CA ASN A 223 -13.44 47.90 10.72
C ASN A 223 -13.79 46.67 9.85
N LEU A 224 -14.00 45.52 10.49
CA LEU A 224 -14.27 44.23 9.84
C LEU A 224 -15.76 43.86 9.79
N THR A 225 -16.66 44.76 10.20
CA THR A 225 -18.10 44.54 10.08
C THR A 225 -18.49 44.21 8.64
N GLY A 226 -19.39 43.24 8.48
CA GLY A 226 -19.81 42.74 7.17
C GLY A 226 -18.91 41.68 6.54
N THR A 227 -17.75 41.38 7.12
CA THR A 227 -16.93 40.23 6.66
C THR A 227 -17.47 38.91 7.20
N ALA A 228 -17.32 37.82 6.44
CA ALA A 228 -17.88 36.50 6.80
C ALA A 228 -17.38 35.96 8.15
N ASN A 229 -16.10 36.18 8.48
CA ASN A 229 -15.52 35.72 9.74
C ASN A 229 -15.99 36.57 10.93
N TYR A 230 -16.19 37.88 10.75
CA TYR A 230 -16.63 38.75 11.83
C TYR A 230 -18.02 38.39 12.35
N SER A 231 -18.96 38.07 11.45
CA SER A 231 -20.30 37.60 11.87
C SER A 231 -20.22 36.41 12.82
N ARG A 232 -19.35 35.43 12.50
CA ARG A 232 -19.12 34.25 13.35
C ARG A 232 -18.49 34.60 14.70
N PHE A 233 -17.58 35.57 14.73
CA PHE A 233 -17.00 36.05 16.00
C PHE A 233 -18.04 36.67 16.93
N THR A 234 -19.14 37.20 16.40
CA THR A 234 -20.20 37.83 17.21
C THR A 234 -21.32 36.89 17.62
N GLU A 235 -21.44 35.71 17.00
CA GLU A 235 -22.52 34.75 17.26
C GLU A 235 -22.42 34.08 18.65
N GLN A 236 -21.20 33.85 19.13
CA GLN A 236 -20.95 33.18 20.41
C GLN A 236 -19.80 33.88 21.16
N PRO A 237 -19.71 33.77 22.50
CA PRO A 237 -18.60 34.35 23.27
C PRO A 237 -17.25 33.70 22.96
N SER A 238 -17.25 32.46 22.50
CA SER A 238 -16.06 31.75 22.05
C SER A 238 -16.43 30.64 21.09
N GLY A 239 -15.51 30.26 20.21
CA GLY A 239 -15.70 29.13 19.32
C GLY A 239 -14.54 28.94 18.37
N ASP A 240 -14.75 28.08 17.39
CA ASP A 240 -13.76 27.71 16.38
C ASP A 240 -14.43 27.43 15.04
N PHE A 241 -13.73 27.68 13.94
CA PHE A 241 -14.21 27.40 12.59
C PHE A 241 -13.11 27.48 11.53
N PHE A 242 -13.34 26.85 10.38
CA PHE A 242 -12.61 27.15 9.15
C PHE A 242 -13.17 28.41 8.48
N GLY A 243 -12.27 29.31 8.09
CA GLY A 243 -12.63 30.54 7.37
C GLY A 243 -11.47 31.10 6.56
N THR A 244 -11.79 31.97 5.62
CA THR A 244 -10.80 32.68 4.80
C THR A 244 -10.76 34.14 5.22
N ALA A 245 -9.58 34.67 5.53
CA ALA A 245 -9.48 36.05 5.99
C ALA A 245 -9.81 37.03 4.85
N ALA A 246 -10.68 38.00 5.10
CA ALA A 246 -10.99 39.05 4.13
C ALA A 246 -9.76 39.93 3.77
N ILE A 247 -8.79 40.02 4.68
CA ILE A 247 -7.63 40.92 4.56
C ILE A 247 -6.43 40.31 3.83
N ASP A 248 -6.27 38.99 3.82
CA ASP A 248 -5.13 38.33 3.15
C ASP A 248 -5.49 37.09 2.32
N GLY A 249 -6.76 36.70 2.27
CA GLY A 249 -7.24 35.60 1.43
C GLY A 249 -6.79 34.20 1.86
N VAL A 250 -6.10 34.06 3.00
CA VAL A 250 -5.61 32.76 3.47
C VAL A 250 -6.68 32.04 4.28
N GLU A 251 -6.91 30.77 3.94
CA GLU A 251 -7.78 29.86 4.69
C GLU A 251 -7.09 29.37 5.97
N ARG A 252 -7.80 29.49 7.09
CA ARG A 252 -7.29 29.14 8.42
C ARG A 252 -8.36 28.45 9.25
N TRP A 253 -7.88 27.68 10.21
CA TRP A 253 -8.65 27.28 11.37
C TRP A 253 -8.54 28.39 12.42
N TYR A 254 -9.65 29.06 12.70
CA TYR A 254 -9.77 30.10 13.72
C TYR A 254 -10.24 29.48 15.04
N ALA A 255 -9.68 29.93 16.15
CA ALA A 255 -10.37 29.92 17.44
C ALA A 255 -10.42 31.35 17.97
N PHE A 256 -11.55 31.72 18.55
CA PHE A 256 -11.77 33.08 19.04
C PHE A 256 -12.43 33.07 20.40
N ARG A 257 -12.22 34.16 21.14
CA ARG A 257 -12.79 34.41 22.47
C ARG A 257 -13.07 35.88 22.65
N HIS A 258 -14.20 36.18 23.27
CA HIS A 258 -14.47 37.49 23.86
C HIS A 258 -13.69 37.56 25.17
N ILE A 259 -13.09 38.70 25.45
CA ILE A 259 -12.37 38.92 26.70
C ILE A 259 -13.40 39.35 27.74
N ASP A 260 -13.57 38.53 28.78
CA ASP A 260 -14.59 38.78 29.81
C ASP A 260 -14.48 40.20 30.37
N MET A 261 -15.63 40.86 30.56
CA MET A 261 -15.77 42.23 31.08
C MET A 261 -15.26 43.37 30.19
N TYR A 262 -14.64 43.09 29.04
CA TYR A 262 -14.13 44.11 28.13
C TYR A 262 -14.70 43.92 26.71
N PRO A 263 -14.94 45.00 25.95
CA PRO A 263 -15.49 44.91 24.58
C PRO A 263 -14.40 44.52 23.58
N LEU A 264 -13.73 43.39 23.81
CA LEU A 264 -12.59 42.92 23.04
C LEU A 264 -12.81 41.48 22.58
N ILE A 265 -12.38 41.20 21.36
CA ILE A 265 -12.38 39.87 20.76
C ILE A 265 -10.94 39.54 20.37
N LEU A 266 -10.46 38.41 20.86
CA LEU A 266 -9.18 37.82 20.50
C LEU A 266 -9.44 36.65 19.55
N ASP A 267 -8.75 36.63 18.40
CA ASP A 267 -8.68 35.47 17.52
C ASP A 267 -7.25 34.96 17.36
N VAL A 268 -7.12 33.64 17.28
CA VAL A 268 -5.89 32.93 16.96
C VAL A 268 -6.21 31.97 15.84
N ALA A 269 -5.37 31.93 14.81
CA ALA A 269 -5.65 31.11 13.64
C ALA A 269 -4.38 30.47 13.07
N LEU A 270 -4.49 29.20 12.65
CA LEU A 270 -3.44 28.47 11.95
C LEU A 270 -3.86 28.20 10.51
N SER A 271 -2.95 28.39 9.57
CA SER A 271 -3.26 28.13 8.15
C SER A 271 -3.46 26.64 7.90
N THR A 272 -4.43 26.29 7.06
CA THR A 272 -4.68 24.90 6.64
C THR A 272 -3.41 24.24 6.08
N ARG A 273 -2.58 25.04 5.38
CA ARG A 273 -1.30 24.59 4.82
C ARG A 273 -0.30 24.17 5.89
N ASP A 274 -0.19 24.94 6.97
CA ASP A 274 0.75 24.68 8.08
C ASP A 274 0.28 23.50 8.94
N ILE A 275 -1.03 23.38 9.18
CA ILE A 275 -1.62 22.23 9.91
C ILE A 275 -1.22 20.91 9.25
N TYR A 276 -1.23 20.85 7.92
CA TYR A 276 -1.02 19.62 7.16
C TYR A 276 0.35 19.51 6.49
N VAL A 277 1.32 20.40 6.76
CA VAL A 277 2.63 20.36 6.09
C VAL A 277 3.39 19.07 6.43
N GLU A 278 3.49 18.74 7.72
CA GLU A 278 4.15 17.54 8.21
C GLU A 278 3.45 16.26 7.73
N TRP A 279 2.11 16.28 7.76
CA TRP A 279 1.32 15.16 7.27
C TRP A 279 1.56 14.90 5.78
N ARG A 280 1.57 15.94 4.93
CA ARG A 280 1.83 15.79 3.48
C ARG A 280 3.22 15.25 3.20
N HIS A 281 4.25 15.72 3.91
CA HIS A 281 5.61 15.20 3.76
C HIS A 281 5.67 13.69 4.11
N ARG A 282 5.08 13.30 5.23
CA ARG A 282 5.02 11.88 5.64
C ARG A 282 4.20 11.03 4.68
N ALA A 283 3.08 11.56 4.17
CA ALA A 283 2.24 10.87 3.18
C ALA A 283 3.02 10.58 1.89
N TRP A 284 3.81 11.52 1.40
CA TRP A 284 4.69 11.28 0.24
C TRP A 284 5.74 10.20 0.51
N ILE A 285 6.43 10.28 1.64
CA ILE A 285 7.48 9.31 2.00
C ILE A 285 6.88 7.90 2.13
N ILE A 286 5.82 7.75 2.93
CA ILE A 286 5.15 6.46 3.16
C ILE A 286 4.54 5.93 1.88
N GLY A 287 3.87 6.78 1.09
CA GLY A 287 3.25 6.39 -0.17
C GLY A 287 4.26 5.86 -1.19
N ILE A 288 5.42 6.52 -1.33
CA ILE A 288 6.49 6.07 -2.23
C ILE A 288 7.07 4.73 -1.76
N LEU A 289 7.34 4.58 -0.46
CA LEU A 289 7.90 3.34 0.09
C LEU A 289 6.95 2.15 -0.11
N ILE A 290 5.66 2.35 0.10
CA ILE A 290 4.65 1.29 -0.07
C ILE A 290 4.46 0.95 -1.54
N ALA A 291 4.36 1.94 -2.42
CA ALA A 291 4.28 1.69 -3.85
C ALA A 291 5.49 0.89 -4.36
N ALA A 292 6.70 1.23 -3.90
CA ALA A 292 7.91 0.49 -4.23
C ALA A 292 7.89 -0.95 -3.69
N LEU A 293 7.43 -1.14 -2.44
CA LEU A 293 7.30 -2.46 -1.82
C LEU A 293 6.27 -3.34 -2.55
N ASP A 294 5.10 -2.80 -2.88
CA ASP A 294 4.04 -3.53 -3.58
C ASP A 294 4.47 -3.94 -5.00
N VAL A 295 5.13 -3.04 -5.73
CA VAL A 295 5.72 -3.35 -7.04
C VAL A 295 6.75 -4.46 -6.91
N ALA A 296 7.63 -4.41 -5.90
CA ALA A 296 8.63 -5.44 -5.67
C ALA A 296 7.99 -6.80 -5.33
N ILE A 297 6.96 -6.83 -4.48
CA ILE A 297 6.23 -8.05 -4.10
C ILE A 297 5.57 -8.68 -5.33
N ILE A 298 4.88 -7.89 -6.15
CA ILE A 298 4.21 -8.37 -7.36
C ILE A 298 5.23 -8.85 -8.40
N ALA A 299 6.30 -8.08 -8.63
CA ALA A 299 7.37 -8.47 -9.56
C ALA A 299 8.03 -9.78 -9.13
N LEU A 300 8.37 -9.94 -7.85
CA LEU A 300 8.95 -11.17 -7.32
C LEU A 300 7.98 -12.35 -7.46
N ALA A 301 6.69 -12.13 -7.22
CA ALA A 301 5.67 -13.17 -7.40
C ALA A 301 5.56 -13.61 -8.88
N ILE A 302 5.65 -12.68 -9.83
CA ILE A 302 5.65 -12.98 -11.27
C ILE A 302 6.91 -13.77 -11.65
N LEU A 303 8.09 -13.32 -11.23
CA LEU A 303 9.36 -14.00 -11.49
C LEU A 303 9.38 -15.41 -10.90
N PHE A 304 8.93 -15.57 -9.66
CA PHE A 304 8.83 -16.88 -9.01
C PHE A 304 7.81 -17.80 -9.73
N SER A 305 6.68 -17.24 -10.15
CA SER A 305 5.66 -17.94 -10.94
C SER A 305 6.21 -18.42 -12.30
N GLN A 306 7.05 -17.62 -12.96
CA GLN A 306 7.74 -18.00 -14.19
C GLN A 306 8.77 -19.11 -13.95
N GLN A 307 9.60 -18.98 -12.91
CA GLN A 307 10.60 -20.00 -12.53
C GLN A 307 9.94 -21.36 -12.21
N LEU A 308 8.84 -21.36 -11.48
CA LEU A 308 8.07 -22.58 -11.21
C LEU A 308 7.51 -23.23 -12.48
N ARG A 309 7.09 -22.43 -13.48
CA ARG A 309 6.63 -22.96 -14.78
C ARG A 309 7.78 -23.58 -15.57
N GLN A 310 8.92 -22.89 -15.66
CA GLN A 310 10.10 -23.39 -16.38
C GLN A 310 10.63 -24.69 -15.76
N ARG A 311 10.76 -24.74 -14.43
CA ARG A 311 11.23 -25.94 -13.75
C ARG A 311 10.34 -27.15 -14.02
N ARG A 312 9.02 -26.94 -14.09
CA ARG A 312 8.06 -28.02 -14.41
C ARG A 312 8.14 -28.50 -15.85
N ALA A 313 8.31 -27.57 -16.79
CA ALA A 313 8.48 -27.94 -18.19
C ALA A 313 9.73 -28.81 -18.35
N ALA A 314 10.83 -28.42 -17.72
CA ALA A 314 12.07 -29.20 -17.71
C ALA A 314 11.92 -30.55 -17.00
N GLU A 315 11.23 -30.61 -15.85
CA GLU A 315 10.94 -31.88 -15.15
C GLU A 315 10.12 -32.84 -16.03
N GLU A 316 9.11 -32.34 -16.76
CA GLU A 316 8.30 -33.18 -17.66
C GLU A 316 9.09 -33.63 -18.89
N GLU A 317 9.91 -32.76 -19.48
CA GLU A 317 10.78 -33.11 -20.61
C GLU A 317 11.80 -34.19 -20.23
N LEU A 318 12.46 -34.03 -19.08
CA LEU A 318 13.37 -35.04 -18.53
C LEU A 318 12.65 -36.36 -18.27
N ARG A 319 11.41 -36.31 -17.79
CA ARG A 319 10.60 -37.49 -17.54
C ARG A 319 10.25 -38.23 -18.83
N VAL A 320 9.96 -37.52 -19.92
CA VAL A 320 9.71 -38.12 -21.25
C VAL A 320 10.99 -38.77 -21.77
N LEU A 321 12.11 -38.04 -21.79
CA LEU A 321 13.40 -38.54 -22.25
C LEU A 321 13.88 -39.78 -21.47
N ALA A 322 13.62 -39.82 -20.17
CA ALA A 322 13.96 -40.97 -19.34
C ALA A 322 13.11 -42.22 -19.63
N ARG A 323 11.94 -42.06 -20.27
CA ARG A 323 10.98 -43.16 -20.51
C ARG A 323 10.93 -43.66 -21.94
N THR A 324 11.31 -42.84 -22.92
CA THR A 324 11.25 -43.20 -24.34
C THR A 324 12.61 -43.56 -24.91
N ASP A 325 12.64 -44.39 -25.95
CA ASP A 325 13.82 -44.63 -26.77
C ASP A 325 14.03 -43.45 -27.74
N GLY A 326 15.26 -42.94 -27.80
CA GLY A 326 15.59 -41.72 -28.54
C GLY A 326 15.51 -41.83 -30.06
N LEU A 327 15.57 -43.04 -30.62
CA LEU A 327 15.45 -43.26 -32.07
C LEU A 327 14.00 -43.49 -32.49
N THR A 328 13.31 -44.37 -31.76
CA THR A 328 12.01 -44.92 -32.20
C THR A 328 10.80 -44.21 -31.61
N GLY A 329 10.98 -43.44 -30.53
CA GLY A 329 9.89 -42.76 -29.81
C GLY A 329 8.95 -43.70 -29.04
N LEU A 330 9.16 -45.02 -29.10
CA LEU A 330 8.48 -45.99 -28.24
C LEU A 330 9.04 -45.94 -26.82
N ASN A 331 8.43 -46.64 -25.87
CA ASN A 331 9.02 -46.79 -24.54
C ASN A 331 10.41 -47.44 -24.66
N ASN A 332 11.34 -47.05 -23.79
CA ASN A 332 12.62 -47.73 -23.70
C ASN A 332 12.48 -49.04 -22.92
N ARG A 333 13.49 -49.91 -23.05
CA ARG A 333 13.57 -51.19 -22.34
C ARG A 333 13.27 -51.08 -20.84
N ARG A 334 13.83 -50.09 -20.16
CA ARG A 334 13.62 -49.89 -18.72
C ARG A 334 12.14 -49.66 -18.39
N THR A 335 11.49 -48.76 -19.13
CA THR A 335 10.07 -48.45 -18.94
C THR A 335 9.21 -49.68 -19.22
N PHE A 336 9.57 -50.46 -20.23
CA PHE A 336 8.91 -51.71 -20.54
C PHE A 336 9.02 -52.73 -19.41
N GLU A 337 10.22 -52.96 -18.88
CA GLU A 337 10.45 -53.91 -17.78
C GLU A 337 9.66 -53.51 -16.52
N GLU A 338 9.63 -52.21 -16.20
CA GLU A 338 8.82 -51.67 -15.09
C GLU A 338 7.32 -51.94 -15.30
N GLN A 339 6.79 -51.64 -16.50
CA GLN A 339 5.38 -51.85 -16.83
C GLN A 339 4.99 -53.33 -16.93
N ALA A 340 5.89 -54.18 -17.46
CA ALA A 340 5.67 -55.62 -17.56
C ALA A 340 5.53 -56.26 -16.19
N GLU A 341 6.35 -55.84 -15.22
CA GLU A 341 6.26 -56.34 -13.85
C GLU A 341 4.98 -55.87 -13.14
N GLU A 342 4.56 -54.62 -13.36
CA GLU A 342 3.30 -54.08 -12.82
C GLU A 342 2.07 -54.82 -13.35
N GLU A 343 1.98 -54.98 -14.68
CA GLU A 343 0.86 -55.65 -15.33
C GLU A 343 0.87 -57.16 -15.10
N TRP A 344 2.05 -57.79 -14.97
CA TRP A 344 2.17 -59.19 -14.51
C TRP A 344 1.48 -59.41 -13.16
N ARG A 345 1.81 -58.57 -12.16
CA ARG A 345 1.18 -58.66 -10.83
C ARG A 345 -0.31 -58.37 -10.88
N ARG A 346 -0.75 -57.48 -11.78
CA ARG A 346 -2.16 -57.16 -11.98
C ARG A 346 -2.93 -58.32 -12.58
N ALA A 347 -2.40 -58.93 -13.63
CA ALA A 347 -2.96 -60.10 -14.29
C ALA A 347 -3.08 -61.27 -13.32
N GLN A 348 -2.04 -61.57 -12.53
CA GLN A 348 -2.11 -62.61 -11.49
C GLN A 348 -3.22 -62.37 -10.47
N ARG A 349 -3.37 -61.15 -9.95
CA ARG A 349 -4.40 -60.83 -8.95
C ARG A 349 -5.82 -60.96 -9.49
N ASN A 350 -6.02 -60.56 -10.74
CA ASN A 350 -7.35 -60.50 -11.35
C ASN A 350 -7.71 -61.78 -12.12
N GLY A 351 -6.75 -62.67 -12.36
CA GLY A 351 -6.92 -63.84 -13.23
C GLY A 351 -7.12 -63.48 -14.70
N TRP A 352 -6.65 -62.30 -15.13
CA TRP A 352 -6.78 -61.85 -16.53
C TRP A 352 -5.64 -62.40 -17.39
N PRO A 353 -5.91 -62.70 -18.68
CA PRO A 353 -4.87 -63.12 -19.59
C PRO A 353 -3.89 -61.97 -19.87
N LEU A 354 -2.61 -62.26 -19.93
CA LEU A 354 -1.55 -61.32 -20.25
C LEU A 354 -0.69 -61.94 -21.35
N SER A 355 -0.55 -61.23 -22.45
CA SER A 355 0.22 -61.68 -23.60
C SER A 355 1.46 -60.81 -23.83
N MET A 356 2.55 -61.46 -24.20
CA MET A 356 3.86 -60.89 -24.46
C MET A 356 4.26 -61.20 -25.89
N LEU A 357 4.64 -60.18 -26.66
CA LEU A 357 5.21 -60.31 -27.98
C LEU A 357 6.65 -59.82 -27.94
N LEU A 358 7.59 -60.66 -28.34
CA LEU A 358 8.93 -60.23 -28.71
C LEU A 358 9.07 -60.22 -30.22
N ILE A 359 9.59 -59.13 -30.75
CA ILE A 359 9.63 -58.84 -32.19
C ILE A 359 11.07 -58.51 -32.55
N ASP A 360 11.58 -59.09 -33.63
CA ASP A 360 12.92 -58.82 -34.12
C ASP A 360 12.90 -58.62 -35.64
N VAL A 361 13.70 -57.66 -36.10
CA VAL A 361 13.84 -57.35 -37.52
C VAL A 361 14.72 -58.40 -38.21
N ASP A 362 14.13 -59.10 -39.17
CA ASP A 362 14.76 -60.24 -39.82
C ASP A 362 16.00 -59.83 -40.63
N SER A 363 17.12 -60.49 -40.34
CA SER A 363 18.41 -60.28 -41.02
C SER A 363 18.91 -58.82 -40.95
N PHE A 364 18.57 -58.07 -39.88
CA PHE A 364 18.85 -56.64 -39.79
C PHE A 364 20.34 -56.27 -39.90
N LYS A 365 21.24 -57.11 -39.36
CA LYS A 365 22.69 -56.94 -39.59
C LYS A 365 23.04 -56.91 -41.08
N GLY A 366 22.47 -57.82 -41.89
CA GLY A 366 22.68 -57.83 -43.34
C GLY A 366 22.08 -56.61 -44.05
N PHE A 367 20.99 -56.05 -43.52
CA PHE A 367 20.43 -54.79 -43.99
C PHE A 367 21.39 -53.62 -43.74
N ASN A 368 21.94 -53.52 -42.52
CA ASN A 368 22.91 -52.50 -42.14
C ASN A 368 24.22 -52.61 -42.93
N ASP A 369 24.73 -53.83 -43.11
CA ASP A 369 25.96 -54.08 -43.84
C ASP A 369 25.83 -53.66 -45.33
N LEU A 370 24.61 -53.72 -45.90
CA LEU A 370 24.34 -53.38 -47.29
C LEU A 370 23.96 -51.91 -47.52
N TYR A 371 23.14 -51.34 -46.65
CA TYR A 371 22.55 -50.00 -46.83
C TYR A 371 23.10 -48.93 -45.88
N GLY A 372 23.95 -49.34 -44.93
CA GLY A 372 24.52 -48.48 -43.90
C GLY A 372 23.59 -48.27 -42.70
N HIS A 373 24.20 -47.90 -41.57
CA HIS A 373 23.49 -47.73 -40.30
C HIS A 373 22.39 -46.66 -40.35
N SER A 374 22.58 -45.57 -41.10
CA SER A 374 21.53 -44.53 -41.23
C SER A 374 20.25 -45.06 -41.88
N ALA A 375 20.37 -45.88 -42.93
CA ALA A 375 19.21 -46.53 -43.54
C ALA A 375 18.58 -47.58 -42.60
N GLY A 376 19.39 -48.24 -41.79
CA GLY A 376 18.93 -49.11 -40.71
C GLY A 376 18.10 -48.38 -39.67
N ASP A 377 18.56 -47.21 -39.24
CA ASP A 377 17.84 -46.36 -38.29
C ASP A 377 16.47 -45.93 -38.84
N ASP A 378 16.41 -45.52 -40.12
CA ASP A 378 15.15 -45.21 -40.81
C ASP A 378 14.20 -46.42 -40.85
N ALA A 379 14.74 -47.63 -41.08
CA ALA A 379 13.97 -48.86 -41.06
C ALA A 379 13.42 -49.17 -39.64
N LEU A 380 14.23 -48.98 -38.59
CA LEU A 380 13.78 -49.15 -37.20
C LEU A 380 12.69 -48.15 -36.82
N ILE A 381 12.78 -46.90 -37.28
CA ILE A 381 11.73 -45.88 -37.09
C ILE A 381 10.43 -46.32 -37.79
N ALA A 382 10.52 -46.84 -39.01
CA ALA A 382 9.36 -47.31 -39.76
C ALA A 382 8.69 -48.53 -39.08
N VAL A 383 9.49 -49.50 -38.62
CA VAL A 383 9.01 -50.66 -37.86
C VAL A 383 8.34 -50.22 -36.56
N ALA A 384 8.99 -49.34 -35.79
CA ALA A 384 8.43 -48.80 -34.56
C ALA A 384 7.08 -48.09 -34.77
N ARG A 385 6.95 -47.34 -35.87
CA ARG A 385 5.69 -46.71 -36.27
C ARG A 385 4.61 -47.75 -36.57
N CYS A 386 4.92 -48.82 -37.31
CA CYS A 386 3.97 -49.90 -37.57
C CYS A 386 3.52 -50.59 -36.28
N ILE A 387 4.43 -50.83 -35.34
CA ILE A 387 4.13 -51.40 -34.02
C ILE A 387 3.21 -50.45 -33.24
N GLY A 388 3.62 -49.19 -33.04
CA GLY A 388 2.83 -48.22 -32.28
C GLY A 388 1.45 -47.93 -32.87
N GLN A 389 1.30 -48.00 -34.20
CA GLN A 389 -0.02 -47.85 -34.84
C GLN A 389 -0.90 -49.10 -34.73
N SER A 390 -0.30 -50.27 -34.52
CA SER A 390 -1.01 -51.54 -34.36
C SER A 390 -1.52 -51.74 -32.93
N VAL A 391 -0.83 -51.13 -31.96
CA VAL A 391 -1.01 -51.27 -30.52
C VAL A 391 -1.60 -49.97 -29.95
N ARG A 392 -2.92 -49.81 -30.03
CA ARG A 392 -3.62 -48.55 -29.68
C ARG A 392 -4.55 -48.65 -28.47
N ARG A 393 -4.77 -49.85 -27.91
CA ARG A 393 -5.69 -50.03 -26.78
C ARG A 393 -5.05 -49.42 -25.53
N PRO A 394 -5.79 -48.66 -24.70
CA PRO A 394 -5.31 -48.23 -23.40
C PRO A 394 -4.91 -49.44 -22.54
N GLY A 395 -3.65 -49.49 -22.11
CA GLY A 395 -3.07 -50.61 -21.36
C GLY A 395 -2.02 -51.39 -22.15
N ASP A 396 -2.13 -51.43 -23.48
CA ASP A 396 -1.10 -52.03 -24.30
C ASP A 396 0.18 -51.18 -24.28
N THR A 397 1.33 -51.83 -24.22
CA THR A 397 2.63 -51.16 -24.15
C THR A 397 3.51 -51.65 -25.28
N ALA A 398 4.07 -50.74 -26.07
CA ALA A 398 5.10 -51.04 -27.05
C ALA A 398 6.42 -50.36 -26.68
N ALA A 399 7.53 -51.08 -26.87
CA ALA A 399 8.86 -50.60 -26.50
C ALA A 399 9.94 -51.09 -27.47
N ARG A 400 11.04 -50.34 -27.56
CA ARG A 400 12.29 -50.87 -28.11
C ARG A 400 13.04 -51.57 -26.99
N TYR A 401 13.19 -52.88 -27.12
CA TYR A 401 13.73 -53.76 -26.09
C TYR A 401 15.25 -53.95 -26.24
N GLY A 402 15.75 -53.91 -27.47
CA GLY A 402 17.17 -54.08 -27.83
C GLY A 402 17.57 -53.26 -29.06
N GLY A 403 18.67 -53.65 -29.71
CA GLY A 403 19.18 -52.95 -30.91
C GLY A 403 18.16 -52.94 -32.04
N GLU A 404 17.75 -54.12 -32.49
CA GLU A 404 16.70 -54.34 -33.51
C GLU A 404 15.46 -55.04 -32.96
N GLU A 405 15.36 -55.14 -31.64
CA GLU A 405 14.33 -55.88 -30.94
C GLU A 405 13.29 -54.92 -30.35
N PHE A 406 12.02 -55.28 -30.51
CA PHE A 406 10.87 -54.61 -29.95
C PHE A 406 10.08 -55.57 -29.08
N ALA A 407 9.39 -55.02 -28.09
CA ALA A 407 8.51 -55.79 -27.22
C ALA A 407 7.14 -55.12 -27.16
N VAL A 408 6.09 -55.95 -27.13
CA VAL A 408 4.72 -55.51 -26.93
C VAL A 408 4.09 -56.32 -25.80
N LEU A 409 3.52 -55.62 -24.83
CA LEU A 409 2.76 -56.19 -23.73
C LEU A 409 1.27 -55.90 -23.94
N LEU A 410 0.45 -56.93 -23.85
CA LEU A 410 -0.99 -56.88 -24.11
C LEU A 410 -1.75 -57.40 -22.88
N PRO A 411 -2.12 -56.53 -21.94
CA PRO A 411 -2.98 -56.90 -20.81
C PRO A 411 -4.38 -57.28 -21.27
N ASP A 412 -5.03 -58.19 -20.53
CA ASP A 412 -6.39 -58.66 -20.82
C ASP A 412 -6.56 -59.08 -22.29
N THR A 413 -5.57 -59.82 -22.78
CA THR A 413 -5.51 -60.31 -24.16
C THR A 413 -5.01 -61.75 -24.13
N ASP A 414 -5.81 -62.66 -24.67
CA ASP A 414 -5.49 -64.08 -24.79
C ASP A 414 -4.64 -64.38 -26.04
N GLU A 415 -4.29 -65.65 -26.23
CA GLU A 415 -3.45 -66.10 -27.33
C GLU A 415 -4.04 -65.77 -28.71
N THR A 416 -5.35 -65.90 -28.88
CA THR A 416 -6.01 -65.59 -30.15
C THR A 416 -5.91 -64.09 -30.45
N GLY A 417 -6.22 -63.24 -29.47
CA GLY A 417 -6.09 -61.79 -29.60
C GLY A 417 -4.65 -61.34 -29.85
N ALA A 418 -3.69 -61.93 -29.13
CA ALA A 418 -2.27 -61.66 -29.31
C ALA A 418 -1.79 -62.06 -30.71
N GLY A 419 -2.24 -63.20 -31.23
CA GLY A 419 -1.97 -63.65 -32.60
C GLY A 419 -2.48 -62.67 -33.66
N VAL A 420 -3.69 -62.12 -33.49
CA VAL A 420 -4.25 -61.10 -34.40
C VAL A 420 -3.39 -59.83 -34.39
N ILE A 421 -2.95 -59.37 -33.22
CA ILE A 421 -2.11 -58.17 -33.11
C ILE A 421 -0.72 -58.43 -33.70
N ALA A 422 -0.12 -59.58 -33.43
CA ALA A 422 1.17 -59.98 -34.01
C ALA A 422 1.10 -60.01 -35.54
N GLU A 423 0.08 -60.66 -36.11
CA GLU A 423 -0.08 -60.75 -37.55
C GLU A 423 -0.34 -59.39 -38.20
N LYS A 424 -1.11 -58.52 -37.54
CA LYS A 424 -1.31 -57.13 -37.96
C LYS A 424 0.02 -56.36 -38.00
N ILE A 425 0.85 -56.49 -36.96
CA ILE A 425 2.18 -55.86 -36.90
C ILE A 425 3.08 -56.39 -38.02
N ARG A 426 3.16 -57.72 -38.18
CA ARG A 426 3.96 -58.40 -39.21
C ARG A 426 3.58 -57.95 -40.62
N SER A 427 2.28 -58.02 -40.93
CA SER A 427 1.74 -57.61 -42.23
C SER A 427 1.97 -56.12 -42.50
N ALA A 428 1.82 -55.25 -41.48
CA ALA A 428 2.07 -53.82 -41.63
C ALA A 428 3.54 -53.50 -41.92
N VAL A 429 4.49 -54.23 -41.34
CA VAL A 429 5.92 -54.06 -41.66
C VAL A 429 6.24 -54.58 -43.06
N GLN A 430 5.72 -55.77 -43.43
CA GLN A 430 5.94 -56.32 -44.76
C GLN A 430 5.38 -55.40 -45.86
N ALA A 431 4.23 -54.76 -45.61
CA ALA A 431 3.59 -53.82 -46.53
C ALA A 431 4.35 -52.50 -46.73
N LEU A 432 5.41 -52.22 -45.95
CA LEU A 432 6.31 -51.09 -46.23
C LEU A 432 7.16 -51.33 -47.49
N GLU A 433 7.28 -52.58 -47.95
CA GLU A 433 8.05 -52.99 -49.14
C GLU A 433 9.49 -52.45 -49.17
N LEU A 434 10.10 -52.27 -47.98
CA LEU A 434 11.49 -51.81 -47.86
C LEU A 434 12.43 -52.88 -48.42
N ARG A 435 13.09 -52.60 -49.55
CA ARG A 435 13.95 -53.55 -50.25
C ARG A 435 15.07 -54.08 -49.36
N HIS A 436 15.13 -55.39 -49.14
CA HIS A 436 16.18 -56.06 -48.37
C HIS A 436 16.74 -57.26 -49.14
N VAL A 437 17.81 -57.04 -49.91
CA VAL A 437 18.39 -58.08 -50.79
C VAL A 437 18.97 -59.26 -50.01
N ALA A 438 19.49 -59.03 -48.80
CA ALA A 438 20.03 -60.08 -47.93
C ALA A 438 18.95 -60.90 -47.20
N SER A 439 17.66 -60.52 -47.30
CA SER A 439 16.53 -61.31 -46.82
C SER A 439 16.05 -62.29 -47.88
N SER A 440 15.67 -63.51 -47.47
CA SER A 440 15.01 -64.49 -48.33
C SER A 440 13.66 -64.04 -48.87
N HIS A 441 13.07 -63.00 -48.27
CA HIS A 441 11.79 -62.41 -48.68
C HIS A 441 11.98 -61.18 -49.58
N HIS A 442 13.22 -60.78 -49.88
CA HIS A 442 13.60 -59.59 -50.67
C HIS A 442 13.13 -58.22 -50.16
N VAL A 443 12.31 -58.20 -49.11
CA VAL A 443 11.86 -57.03 -48.35
C VAL A 443 12.20 -57.20 -46.87
N LEU A 444 12.23 -56.10 -46.14
CA LEU A 444 12.42 -56.09 -44.68
C LEU A 444 11.17 -56.67 -44.01
N THR A 445 11.38 -57.70 -43.20
CA THR A 445 10.33 -58.40 -42.47
C THR A 445 10.69 -58.47 -41.00
N ILE A 446 9.73 -58.90 -40.19
CA ILE A 446 9.93 -59.14 -38.75
C ILE A 446 9.44 -60.54 -38.41
N SER A 447 10.11 -61.16 -37.44
CA SER A 447 9.64 -62.36 -36.77
C SER A 447 9.09 -62.00 -35.39
N ILE A 448 8.04 -62.69 -34.95
CA ILE A 448 7.35 -62.41 -33.69
C ILE A 448 7.21 -63.70 -32.89
N GLY A 449 7.66 -63.70 -31.65
CA GLY A 449 7.37 -64.73 -30.67
C GLY A 449 6.30 -64.26 -29.69
N ILE A 450 5.29 -65.09 -29.45
CA ILE A 450 4.15 -64.80 -28.59
C ILE A 450 4.16 -65.75 -27.39
N ALA A 451 3.92 -65.25 -26.19
CA ALA A 451 3.64 -66.06 -25.01
C ALA A 451 2.47 -65.47 -24.21
N CYS A 452 1.57 -66.32 -23.71
CA CYS A 452 0.31 -65.89 -23.09
C CYS A 452 0.05 -66.61 -21.76
N THR A 453 -0.28 -65.86 -20.71
CA THR A 453 -0.73 -66.44 -19.43
C THR A 453 -2.17 -66.91 -19.58
N GLY A 454 -2.39 -68.21 -19.66
CA GLY A 454 -3.70 -68.82 -19.94
C GLY A 454 -3.55 -70.16 -20.62
N SER A 455 -2.70 -70.22 -21.65
CA SER A 455 -2.30 -71.47 -22.32
C SER A 455 -1.19 -72.20 -21.55
N GLN A 456 -0.39 -71.46 -20.77
CA GLN A 456 0.69 -71.97 -19.93
C GLN A 456 0.73 -71.24 -18.57
N VAL A 457 1.32 -71.90 -17.57
CA VAL A 457 1.57 -71.32 -16.25
C VAL A 457 3.03 -70.90 -16.15
N PHE A 458 3.27 -69.60 -15.98
CA PHE A 458 4.62 -69.04 -15.80
C PHE A 458 4.83 -68.62 -14.34
N ALA A 459 5.99 -68.93 -13.78
CA ALA A 459 6.31 -68.60 -12.39
C ALA A 459 6.64 -67.10 -12.19
N THR A 460 7.14 -66.42 -13.22
CA THR A 460 7.56 -65.01 -13.16
C THR A 460 7.30 -64.29 -14.48
N SER A 461 7.24 -62.95 -14.45
CA SER A 461 7.22 -62.09 -15.64
C SER A 461 8.38 -62.40 -16.60
N ARG A 462 9.57 -62.65 -16.04
CA ARG A 462 10.76 -63.04 -16.82
C ARG A 462 10.59 -64.39 -17.52
N ALA A 463 9.89 -65.35 -16.93
CA ALA A 463 9.60 -66.62 -17.59
C ALA A 463 8.66 -66.45 -18.79
N LEU A 464 7.72 -65.52 -18.72
CA LEU A 464 6.86 -65.15 -19.85
C LEU A 464 7.67 -64.50 -21.00
N VAL A 465 8.61 -63.61 -20.67
CA VAL A 465 9.54 -63.01 -21.65
C VAL A 465 10.40 -64.10 -22.31
N ASN A 466 11.00 -64.99 -21.52
CA ASN A 466 11.83 -66.08 -22.06
C ASN A 466 11.03 -67.02 -22.98
N ALA A 467 9.76 -67.29 -22.67
CA ALA A 467 8.91 -68.11 -23.53
C ALA A 467 8.58 -67.42 -24.86
N ALA A 468 8.36 -66.10 -24.84
CA ALA A 468 8.21 -65.31 -26.07
C ALA A 468 9.51 -65.30 -26.88
N ASP A 469 10.67 -65.28 -26.22
CA ASP A 469 11.99 -65.34 -26.88
C ASP A 469 12.22 -66.69 -27.56
N GLU A 470 11.85 -67.80 -26.91
CA GLU A 470 11.91 -69.14 -27.49
C GLU A 470 11.00 -69.26 -28.73
N ALA A 471 9.78 -68.74 -28.65
CA ALA A 471 8.87 -68.70 -29.80
C ALA A 471 9.41 -67.80 -30.94
N LEU A 472 10.09 -66.71 -30.61
CA LEU A 472 10.72 -65.81 -31.58
C LEU A 472 11.90 -66.51 -32.29
N TYR A 473 12.73 -67.22 -31.53
CA TYR A 473 13.83 -68.01 -32.08
C TYR A 473 13.32 -69.06 -33.07
N GLU A 474 12.28 -69.81 -32.72
CA GLU A 474 11.64 -70.77 -33.61
C GLU A 474 10.99 -70.10 -34.83
N ALA A 475 10.42 -68.90 -34.67
CA ALA A 475 9.87 -68.14 -35.81
C ALA A 475 10.98 -67.80 -36.82
N LYS A 476 12.18 -67.46 -36.33
CA LYS A 476 13.35 -67.23 -37.18
C LYS A 476 13.85 -68.51 -37.85
N ASP A 477 13.94 -69.64 -37.15
CA ASP A 477 14.39 -70.92 -37.75
C ASP A 477 13.39 -71.49 -38.77
N ALA A 478 12.09 -71.31 -38.51
CA ALA A 478 11.03 -71.84 -39.37
C ALA A 478 10.92 -71.11 -40.73
N GLY A 479 11.74 -70.07 -40.97
CA GLY A 479 11.83 -69.36 -42.24
C GLY A 479 11.51 -67.87 -42.16
N ARG A 480 11.50 -67.28 -40.95
CA ARG A 480 11.29 -65.85 -40.69
C ARG A 480 9.93 -65.33 -41.19
N ASN A 481 9.70 -64.02 -41.06
CA ASN A 481 8.48 -63.33 -41.50
C ASN A 481 7.20 -64.02 -41.02
N ARG A 482 7.10 -64.32 -39.73
CA ARG A 482 5.96 -65.02 -39.12
C ARG A 482 5.83 -64.72 -37.64
N ALA A 483 4.65 -64.99 -37.11
CA ALA A 483 4.39 -65.03 -35.69
C ALA A 483 4.22 -66.49 -35.22
N LEU A 484 4.91 -66.90 -34.15
CA LEU A 484 4.70 -68.19 -33.49
C LEU A 484 4.34 -67.99 -32.02
N CYS A 485 3.51 -68.88 -31.48
CA CYS A 485 3.12 -68.88 -30.08
C CYS A 485 3.79 -70.02 -29.31
N TYR A 486 4.16 -69.76 -28.06
CA TYR A 486 4.69 -70.75 -27.14
C TYR A 486 3.56 -71.58 -26.47
N PRO A 487 3.70 -72.92 -26.36
CA PRO A 487 4.81 -73.74 -26.82
C PRO A 487 4.70 -74.04 -28.32
N VAL A 488 5.83 -74.02 -29.03
CA VAL A 488 5.85 -74.34 -30.46
C VAL A 488 5.65 -75.85 -30.63
N ALA A 489 4.63 -76.26 -31.40
CA ALA A 489 4.35 -77.67 -31.63
C ALA A 489 5.55 -78.38 -32.29
N ALA A 490 6.04 -79.46 -31.66
CA ALA A 490 7.24 -80.19 -32.09
C ALA A 490 7.16 -80.65 -33.57
N ARG A 491 8.23 -80.38 -34.35
CA ARG A 491 8.43 -80.87 -35.73
C ARG A 491 8.24 -82.39 -35.78
N ALA A 492 7.32 -82.88 -36.61
CA ALA A 492 7.17 -84.30 -36.92
C ALA A 492 8.46 -84.86 -37.56
N VAL A 493 8.91 -85.99 -37.03
CA VAL A 493 10.13 -86.75 -37.34
C VAL A 493 10.27 -87.09 -38.84
N ARG A 494 11.42 -86.78 -39.45
CA ARG A 494 11.90 -87.46 -40.68
C ARG A 494 12.48 -88.83 -40.29
N GLN A 495 11.74 -89.91 -40.54
CA GLN A 495 12.31 -91.25 -40.68
C GLN A 495 12.30 -91.65 -42.17
N SER A 496 13.47 -91.65 -42.79
CA SER A 496 13.73 -92.38 -44.02
C SER A 496 13.99 -93.85 -43.65
N VAL A 497 12.98 -94.69 -43.76
CA VAL A 497 13.14 -96.15 -43.78
C VAL A 497 13.68 -96.54 -45.15
N VAL A 498 14.92 -97.03 -45.15
CA VAL A 498 15.52 -97.75 -46.28
C VAL A 498 14.81 -99.09 -46.41
N THR A 499 14.12 -99.28 -47.53
CA THR A 499 13.68 -100.59 -48.01
C THR A 499 14.81 -101.25 -48.79
N SER A 500 15.21 -102.47 -48.42
CA SER A 500 15.56 -103.49 -49.40
C SER A 500 15.26 -104.89 -48.83
N PRO A 501 14.56 -105.76 -49.56
CA PRO A 501 14.25 -107.13 -49.15
C PRO A 501 15.40 -108.08 -49.48
N ALA A 502 15.46 -109.21 -48.78
CA ALA A 502 16.36 -110.31 -49.10
C ALA A 502 15.79 -111.14 -50.27
N GLN A 503 16.54 -111.20 -51.36
CA GLN A 503 16.96 -112.43 -52.06
C GLN A 503 18.12 -112.13 -53.00
#